data_AF-A0A920G8X6-F1
#
_entry.id   AF-A0A920G8X6-F1
#
_cell.length_a   1.000
_cell.length_b   1.000
_cell.length_c   1.000
_cell.angle_alpha   90.00
_cell.angle_beta   90.00
_cell.angle_gamma   90.00
#
_symmetry.space_group_name_H-M   'P 1'
#
loop_
_entity.id
_entity.type
_entity.pdbx_description
1 polymer ?
#
loop_
_entity_poly.entity_id
_entity_poly.type
_entity_poly.pdbx_seq_one_letter_code
_entity_poly.pdbx_strand_id
1 'polypeptide(L)'
;MRSKYYHTFGYQNLRDYALADDKRSLEQLAERHSWIDLDNVGIFGHSGGGFMSTAALLTYPDFYDVACSSAGNHDNNIYNKWWSETHNGVEAVYKKE
;
A
#
# COMPACT_ATOMS: atom_id res chain seq x y z
N MET A 1 -12.82 -11.22 12.29
CA MET A 1 -11.49 -10.74 11.86
C MET A 1 -10.65 -11.94 11.45
N ARG A 2 -9.75 -11.79 10.47
CA ARG A 2 -8.87 -12.89 10.01
C ARG A 2 -7.82 -13.21 11.08
N SER A 3 -6.97 -14.21 10.85
CA SER A 3 -5.93 -14.59 11.82
C SER A 3 -4.91 -13.47 12.05
N LYS A 4 -4.19 -13.51 13.19
CA LYS A 4 -3.08 -12.58 13.46
C LYS A 4 -2.07 -12.56 12.32
N TYR A 5 -1.73 -13.74 11.79
CA TYR A 5 -0.84 -13.89 10.64
C TYR A 5 -1.27 -13.03 9.45
N TYR A 6 -2.55 -13.06 9.09
CA TYR A 6 -3.08 -12.26 8.00
C TYR A 6 -2.99 -10.76 8.30
N HIS A 7 -3.31 -10.35 9.53
CA HIS A 7 -3.28 -8.95 9.94
C HIS A 7 -1.87 -8.35 10.02
N THR A 8 -0.83 -9.18 10.18
CA THR A 8 0.56 -8.73 10.34
C THR A 8 1.46 -9.08 9.16
N PHE A 9 0.89 -9.47 8.00
CA PHE A 9 1.68 -9.86 6.83
C PHE A 9 2.64 -8.76 6.36
N GLY A 10 2.24 -7.49 6.49
CA GLY A 10 3.06 -6.30 6.17
C GLY A 10 3.84 -5.71 7.34
N TYR A 11 3.98 -6.42 8.48
CA TYR A 11 4.73 -5.87 9.62
C TYR A 11 6.19 -5.59 9.22
N GLN A 12 6.72 -4.42 9.59
CA GLN A 12 8.02 -3.88 9.12
C GLN A 12 8.13 -3.58 7.62
N ASN A 13 7.05 -3.75 6.85
CA ASN A 13 6.99 -3.38 5.45
C ASN A 13 5.64 -2.75 5.13
N LEU A 14 5.44 -1.52 5.61
CA LEU A 14 4.20 -0.77 5.40
C LEU A 14 3.92 -0.40 3.94
N ARG A 15 4.92 -0.40 3.04
CA ARG A 15 4.74 0.08 1.66
C ARG A 15 4.13 -0.95 0.73
N ASP A 16 4.58 -2.19 0.82
CA ASP A 16 4.40 -3.13 -0.31
C ASP A 16 3.28 -4.16 -0.09
N TYR A 17 2.68 -4.23 1.11
CA TYR A 17 1.92 -5.41 1.54
C TYR A 17 0.60 -5.66 0.80
N ALA A 18 0.05 -4.68 0.09
CA ALA A 18 -1.22 -4.84 -0.62
C ALA A 18 -1.14 -4.54 -2.13
N LEU A 19 -0.02 -4.03 -2.63
CA LEU A 19 0.06 -3.54 -4.03
C LEU A 19 0.00 -4.68 -5.05
N ALA A 20 0.71 -5.78 -4.77
CA ALA A 20 0.69 -6.96 -5.62
C ALA A 20 -0.69 -7.65 -5.65
N ASP A 21 -1.36 -7.70 -4.50
CA ASP A 21 -2.70 -8.27 -4.38
C ASP A 21 -3.75 -7.42 -5.10
N ASP A 22 -3.63 -6.10 -5.04
CA ASP A 22 -4.49 -5.16 -5.77
C ASP A 22 -4.38 -5.34 -7.28
N LYS A 23 -3.13 -5.34 -7.79
CA LYS A 23 -2.84 -5.63 -9.20
C LYS A 23 -3.39 -6.99 -9.62
N ARG A 24 -3.08 -8.06 -8.86
CA ARG A 24 -3.52 -9.42 -9.21
C ARG A 24 -5.04 -9.55 -9.18
N SER A 25 -5.72 -8.81 -8.31
CA SER A 25 -7.18 -8.79 -8.27
C SER A 25 -7.76 -8.20 -9.56
N LEU A 26 -7.19 -7.11 -10.06
CA LEU A 26 -7.59 -6.50 -11.33
C LEU A 26 -7.32 -7.42 -12.52
N GLU A 27 -6.16 -8.08 -12.57
CA GLU A 27 -5.86 -9.08 -13.62
C GLU A 27 -6.90 -10.22 -13.63
N GLN A 28 -7.22 -10.80 -12.46
CA GLN A 28 -8.23 -11.86 -12.36
C GLN A 28 -9.63 -11.37 -12.72
N LEU A 29 -9.94 -10.11 -12.46
CA LEU A 29 -11.22 -9.53 -12.86
C LEU A 29 -11.29 -9.38 -14.39
N ALA A 30 -10.23 -8.90 -15.03
CA ALA A 30 -10.14 -8.82 -16.49
C ALA A 30 -10.19 -10.20 -17.17
N GLU A 31 -9.60 -11.23 -16.58
CA GLU A 31 -9.72 -12.63 -17.03
C GLU A 31 -11.19 -13.11 -17.06
N ARG A 32 -12.04 -12.60 -16.16
CA ARG A 32 -13.45 -13.00 -16.01
C ARG A 32 -14.43 -12.09 -16.73
N HIS A 33 -14.03 -10.86 -17.02
CA HIS A 33 -14.92 -9.79 -17.46
C HIS A 33 -14.25 -8.99 -18.58
N SER A 34 -14.67 -9.23 -19.81
CA SER A 34 -14.08 -8.61 -21.01
C SER A 34 -14.27 -7.09 -21.13
N TRP A 35 -15.09 -6.49 -20.27
CA TRP A 35 -15.29 -5.05 -20.21
C TRP A 35 -14.34 -4.32 -19.25
N ILE A 36 -13.44 -5.04 -18.59
CA ILE A 36 -12.39 -4.45 -17.75
C ILE A 36 -11.15 -4.26 -18.62
N ASP A 37 -10.76 -3.00 -18.78
CA ASP A 37 -9.61 -2.59 -19.59
C ASP A 37 -8.37 -2.44 -18.70
N LEU A 38 -7.36 -3.27 -18.94
CA LEU A 38 -6.08 -3.22 -18.21
C LEU A 38 -5.07 -2.26 -18.85
N ASP A 39 -5.37 -1.69 -20.02
CA ASP A 39 -4.51 -0.69 -20.67
C ASP A 39 -4.80 0.74 -20.17
N ASN A 40 -5.85 0.93 -19.35
CA ASN A 40 -6.27 2.23 -18.81
C ASN A 40 -6.69 2.12 -17.33
N VAL A 41 -5.72 1.97 -16.43
CA VAL A 41 -5.98 1.73 -15.00
C VAL A 41 -5.61 2.94 -14.16
N GLY A 42 -6.61 3.49 -13.48
CA GLY A 42 -6.43 4.54 -12.46
C GLY A 42 -6.63 4.00 -11.05
N ILE A 43 -5.90 4.55 -10.08
CA ILE A 43 -6.07 4.25 -8.65
C ILE A 43 -6.37 5.50 -7.82
N PHE A 44 -7.32 5.40 -6.90
CA PHE A 44 -7.65 6.46 -5.96
C PHE A 44 -7.68 5.94 -4.52
N GLY A 45 -7.25 6.77 -3.56
CA GLY A 45 -7.46 6.48 -2.16
C GLY A 45 -7.34 7.68 -1.23
N HIS A 46 -7.97 7.56 -0.07
CA HIS A 46 -7.91 8.53 1.03
C HIS A 46 -7.18 7.94 2.26
N SER A 47 -6.45 8.76 3.00
CA SER A 47 -5.68 8.36 4.18
C SER A 47 -4.69 7.23 3.84
N GLY A 48 -4.75 6.06 4.50
CA GLY A 48 -3.93 4.91 4.12
C GLY A 48 -4.08 4.49 2.65
N GLY A 49 -5.25 4.72 2.05
CA GLY A 49 -5.47 4.52 0.61
C GLY A 49 -4.71 5.54 -0.25
N GLY A 50 -4.53 6.78 0.21
CA GLY A 50 -3.73 7.79 -0.51
C GLY A 50 -2.24 7.46 -0.49
N PHE A 51 -1.76 6.92 0.65
CA PHE A 51 -0.44 6.31 0.72
C PHE A 51 -0.29 5.17 -0.31
N MET A 52 -1.26 4.24 -0.35
CA MET A 52 -1.23 3.11 -1.29
C MET A 52 -1.36 3.53 -2.76
N SER A 53 -2.20 4.52 -3.09
CA SER A 53 -2.39 4.94 -4.50
C SER A 53 -1.10 5.53 -5.08
N THR A 54 -0.37 6.30 -4.28
CA THR A 54 0.94 6.82 -4.68
C THR A 54 1.99 5.70 -4.74
N ALA A 55 2.00 4.80 -3.77
CA ALA A 55 2.94 3.68 -3.76
C ALA A 55 2.72 2.71 -4.94
N ALA A 56 1.47 2.47 -5.33
CA ALA A 56 1.07 1.65 -6.48
C ALA A 56 1.64 2.21 -7.78
N LEU A 57 1.44 3.50 -8.05
CA LEU A 57 1.94 4.17 -9.25
C LEU A 57 3.48 4.13 -9.33
N LEU A 58 4.17 4.32 -8.21
CA LEU A 58 5.63 4.31 -8.18
C LEU A 58 6.25 2.90 -8.25
N THR A 59 5.49 1.87 -7.85
CA THR A 59 5.96 0.47 -7.84
C THR A 59 5.61 -0.26 -9.14
N TYR A 60 4.45 0.04 -9.72
CA TYR A 60 3.96 -0.55 -10.97
C TYR A 60 3.57 0.55 -11.98
N PRO A 61 4.54 1.38 -12.43
CA PRO A 61 4.27 2.48 -13.35
C PRO A 61 3.77 2.01 -14.72
N ASP A 62 4.07 0.76 -15.10
CA ASP A 62 3.60 0.15 -16.36
C ASP A 62 2.18 -0.44 -16.24
N PHE A 63 1.58 -0.43 -15.05
CA PHE A 63 0.24 -0.98 -14.81
C PHE A 63 -0.77 0.10 -14.40
N TYR A 64 -0.37 1.09 -13.60
CA TYR A 64 -1.24 2.20 -13.22
C TYR A 64 -0.85 3.46 -14.01
N ASP A 65 -1.77 4.01 -14.79
CA ASP A 65 -1.54 5.21 -15.59
C ASP A 65 -1.62 6.49 -14.75
N VAL A 66 -2.55 6.51 -13.80
CA VAL A 66 -2.83 7.68 -12.95
C VAL A 66 -3.13 7.28 -11.51
N ALA A 67 -2.69 8.11 -10.58
CA ALA A 67 -3.06 7.99 -9.16
C ALA A 67 -3.61 9.30 -8.61
N CYS A 68 -4.72 9.21 -7.86
CA CYS A 68 -5.25 10.29 -7.06
C CYS A 68 -5.08 9.96 -5.58
N SER A 69 -4.26 10.75 -4.88
CA SER A 69 -3.96 10.58 -3.45
C SER A 69 -4.61 11.70 -2.64
N SER A 70 -5.39 11.31 -1.63
CA SER A 70 -6.00 12.23 -0.68
C SER A 70 -5.50 11.94 0.74
N ALA A 71 -4.86 12.91 1.39
CA ALA A 71 -4.41 12.82 2.80
C ALA A 71 -3.53 11.59 3.13
N GLY A 72 -2.69 11.14 2.19
CA GLY A 72 -1.79 10.00 2.38
C GLY A 72 -0.63 10.28 3.33
N ASN A 73 -0.31 9.32 4.20
CA ASN A 73 0.87 9.36 5.07
C ASN A 73 2.13 8.90 4.31
N HIS A 74 2.66 9.76 3.46
CA HIS A 74 3.80 9.45 2.59
C HIS A 74 5.15 9.35 3.33
N ASP A 75 5.25 9.89 4.54
CA ASP A 75 6.40 9.74 5.43
C ASP A 75 5.95 9.25 6.82
N ASN A 76 6.24 7.98 7.12
CA ASN A 76 5.86 7.35 8.38
C ASN A 76 6.74 7.75 9.57
N ASN A 77 7.87 8.42 9.35
CA ASN A 77 8.74 8.92 10.42
C ASN A 77 8.13 10.11 11.16
N ILE A 78 7.29 10.88 10.46
CA ILE A 78 6.58 12.05 11.01
C ILE A 78 5.10 11.76 11.27
N TYR A 79 4.62 10.58 10.87
CA TYR A 79 3.22 10.17 11.06
C TYR A 79 2.97 9.70 12.49
N ASN A 80 1.71 9.39 12.81
CA ASN A 80 1.28 9.02 14.15
C ASN A 80 2.16 7.90 14.76
N LYS A 81 2.87 8.22 15.83
CA LYS A 81 3.77 7.31 16.56
C LYS A 81 3.08 5.98 16.87
N TRP A 82 1.91 5.99 17.50
CA TRP A 82 1.23 4.77 17.93
C TRP A 82 0.92 3.84 16.75
N TRP A 83 0.46 4.38 15.63
CA TRP A 83 0.19 3.60 14.44
C TRP A 83 1.47 3.08 13.79
N SER A 84 2.48 3.94 13.59
CA SER A 84 3.75 3.56 12.97
C SER A 84 4.49 2.50 13.78
N GLU A 85 4.60 2.65 15.11
CA GLU A 85 5.28 1.68 15.97
C GLU A 85 4.56 0.33 16.02
N THR A 86 3.22 0.35 16.01
CA THR A 86 2.40 -0.87 16.06
C THR A 86 2.52 -1.68 14.76
N HIS A 87 2.61 -1.03 13.59
CA HIS A 87 2.52 -1.71 12.30
C HIS A 87 3.85 -1.79 11.53
N ASN A 88 4.76 -0.83 11.71
CA ASN A 88 6.09 -0.85 11.11
C ASN A 88 7.18 -1.33 12.09
N GLY A 89 6.90 -1.30 13.39
CA GLY A 89 7.91 -1.53 14.42
C GLY A 89 8.80 -0.31 14.66
N VAL A 90 9.77 -0.48 15.55
CA VAL A 90 10.74 0.55 15.95
C VAL A 90 12.14 -0.04 15.85
N GLU A 91 13.05 0.67 15.18
CA GLU A 91 14.47 0.39 15.26
C GLU A 91 15.08 1.24 16.39
N ALA A 92 15.46 0.60 17.50
CA ALA A 92 16.02 1.29 18.64
C ALA A 92 17.50 1.61 18.39
N VAL A 93 17.84 2.90 18.27
CA VAL A 93 19.23 3.35 18.22
C VAL A 93 19.68 3.74 19.62
N TYR A 94 20.53 2.91 20.23
CA TYR A 94 21.15 3.20 21.52
C TYR A 94 22.47 3.95 21.30
N LYS A 95 22.66 5.10 21.96
CA LYS A 95 23.99 5.71 22.05
C LYS A 95 24.83 4.84 22.97
N LYS A 96 26.01 4.40 22.49
CA LYS A 96 27.06 3.91 23.38
C LYS A 96 27.53 5.09 24.23
N GLU A 97 27.45 4.95 25.54
CA GLU A 97 28.15 5.81 26.51
C GLU A 97 29.67 5.70 26.31
#